data_AF-A0A0F7ILP5-F1
#
_entry.id   AF-A0A0F7ILP5-F1
#
_cell.length_a   1.000
_cell.length_b   1.000
_cell.length_c   1.000
_cell.angle_alpha   90.00
_cell.angle_beta   90.00
_cell.angle_gamma   90.00
#
_symmetry.space_group_name_H-M   'P 1'
#
loop_
_entity.id
_entity.type
_entity.pdbx_description
1 polymer ?
#
loop_
_entity_poly.entity_id
_entity_poly.type
_entity_poly.pdbx_seq_one_letter_code
_entity_poly.pdbx_strand_id
1 'polypeptide(L)'
;LYRMVVKSVDGRELRAFNFKQEDQSQEVRAVERRVLLETLASQLPRDSVQYSSQLQRIEASPNGDTLLELVDGSKLLARIVIECDGIRSPIAKWMGFPEPKYVGLASYPDAQYFGPRVNYIYGRRLRAGFVPVSPTKVYWFICFNSPSPG
;
A
#
# COMPACT_ATOMS: atom_id res chain seq x y z
N LEU A 1 -17.23 -12.06 3.85
CA LEU A 1 -16.27 -12.27 2.73
C LEU A 1 -16.60 -11.26 1.65
N TYR A 2 -15.58 -10.63 1.05
CA TYR A 2 -15.84 -9.58 0.05
C TYR A 2 -16.40 -10.16 -1.25
N ARG A 3 -17.39 -9.49 -1.83
CA ARG A 3 -17.91 -9.75 -3.18
C ARG A 3 -17.42 -8.66 -4.14
N MET A 4 -17.04 -9.01 -5.35
CA MET A 4 -16.78 -8.04 -6.42
C MET A 4 -18.08 -7.67 -7.13
N VAL A 5 -18.31 -6.38 -7.35
CA VAL A 5 -19.43 -5.86 -8.16
C VAL A 5 -18.87 -4.84 -9.14
N VAL A 6 -19.09 -5.08 -10.43
CA VAL A 6 -18.75 -4.18 -11.52
C VAL A 6 -20.03 -3.55 -12.04
N LYS A 7 -20.06 -2.21 -12.10
CA LYS A 7 -21.19 -1.41 -12.55
C LYS A 7 -20.79 -0.49 -13.70
N SER A 8 -21.74 -0.11 -14.54
CA SER A 8 -21.58 1.03 -15.46
C SER A 8 -21.78 2.36 -14.73
N VAL A 9 -21.48 3.47 -15.41
CA VAL A 9 -21.61 4.84 -14.88
C VAL A 9 -23.03 5.22 -14.44
N ASP A 10 -24.05 4.61 -15.03
CA ASP A 10 -25.47 4.76 -14.68
C ASP A 10 -25.88 3.88 -13.48
N GLY A 11 -24.93 3.12 -12.90
CA GLY A 11 -25.14 2.27 -11.74
C GLY A 11 -25.66 0.86 -12.05
N ARG A 12 -25.92 0.51 -13.32
CA ARG A 12 -26.36 -0.84 -13.71
C ARG A 12 -25.25 -1.86 -13.42
N GLU A 13 -25.60 -2.96 -12.76
CA GLU A 13 -24.67 -4.07 -12.51
C GLU A 13 -24.34 -4.78 -13.83
N LEU A 14 -23.05 -4.85 -14.15
CA LEU A 14 -22.52 -5.53 -15.35
C LEU A 14 -22.08 -6.96 -15.03
N ARG A 15 -21.45 -7.15 -13.87
CA ARG A 15 -21.02 -8.46 -13.36
C ARG A 15 -20.86 -8.38 -11.86
N ALA A 16 -21.14 -9.49 -11.17
CA ALA A 16 -20.78 -9.63 -9.78
C ALA A 16 -20.46 -11.08 -9.44
N PHE A 17 -19.43 -11.29 -8.62
CA PHE A 17 -18.93 -12.63 -8.26
C PHE A 17 -18.27 -12.61 -6.89
N ASN A 18 -18.24 -13.76 -6.23
CA ASN A 18 -17.43 -13.96 -5.04
C ASN A 18 -16.06 -14.50 -5.44
N PHE A 19 -14.97 -14.00 -4.84
CA PHE A 19 -13.61 -14.44 -5.18
C PHE A 19 -13.43 -15.96 -5.05
N LYS A 20 -14.03 -16.57 -4.02
CA LYS A 20 -14.03 -18.02 -3.82
C LYS A 20 -14.72 -18.84 -4.91
N GLN A 21 -15.66 -18.24 -5.65
CA GLN A 21 -16.34 -18.93 -6.76
C GLN A 21 -15.45 -18.98 -8.01
N GLU A 22 -14.57 -17.99 -8.19
CA GLU A 22 -13.57 -17.99 -9.26
C GLU A 22 -12.37 -18.88 -8.88
N ASP A 23 -11.93 -18.83 -7.62
CA ASP A 23 -10.88 -19.69 -7.07
C ASP A 23 -11.01 -19.81 -5.54
N GLN A 24 -11.18 -21.04 -5.04
CA GLN A 24 -11.39 -21.31 -3.60
C GLN A 24 -10.21 -20.88 -2.71
N SER A 25 -9.00 -20.76 -3.27
CA SER A 25 -7.80 -20.33 -2.56
C SER A 25 -7.73 -18.80 -2.38
N GLN A 26 -8.51 -18.04 -3.14
CA GLN A 26 -8.45 -16.58 -3.11
C GLN A 26 -9.31 -15.99 -1.99
N GLU A 27 -8.75 -15.01 -1.30
CA GLU A 27 -9.47 -14.10 -0.43
C GLU A 27 -9.06 -12.64 -0.63
N VAL A 28 -9.98 -11.74 -0.34
CA VAL A 28 -9.74 -10.29 -0.35
C VAL A 28 -10.22 -9.73 0.97
N ARG A 29 -9.38 -8.92 1.62
CA ARG A 29 -9.71 -8.18 2.83
C ARG A 29 -9.15 -6.77 2.74
N ALA A 30 -10.01 -5.77 2.86
CA ALA A 30 -9.54 -4.44 3.17
C ALA A 30 -9.32 -4.36 4.69
N VAL A 31 -8.16 -3.86 5.09
CA VAL A 31 -7.76 -3.66 6.48
C VAL A 31 -7.16 -2.28 6.65
N GLU A 32 -7.32 -1.70 7.83
CA GLU A 32 -6.68 -0.43 8.12
C GLU A 32 -5.16 -0.61 8.16
N ARG A 33 -4.43 0.28 7.47
CA ARG A 33 -2.95 0.23 7.42
C ARG A 33 -2.34 0.15 8.81
N ARG A 34 -2.86 0.93 9.76
CA ARG A 34 -2.40 0.92 11.16
C ARG A 34 -2.52 -0.47 11.78
N VAL A 35 -3.71 -1.08 11.72
CA VAL A 35 -3.99 -2.39 12.31
C VAL A 35 -3.09 -3.46 11.70
N LEU A 36 -2.92 -3.44 10.37
CA LEU A 36 -2.03 -4.38 9.68
C LEU A 36 -0.58 -4.25 10.17
N LEU A 37 -0.05 -3.03 10.23
CA LEU A 37 1.33 -2.79 10.65
C LEU A 37 1.56 -3.12 12.13
N GLU A 38 0.64 -2.76 13.02
CA GLU A 38 0.72 -3.11 14.45
C GLU A 38 0.66 -4.63 14.63
N THR A 39 -0.19 -5.32 13.87
CA THR A 39 -0.29 -6.79 13.91
C THR A 39 1.01 -7.44 13.44
N LEU A 40 1.57 -7.01 12.30
CA LEU A 40 2.83 -7.55 11.79
C LEU A 40 3.99 -7.28 12.76
N ALA A 41 4.10 -6.07 13.30
CA ALA A 41 5.14 -5.71 14.27
C ALA A 41 5.04 -6.54 15.55
N SER A 42 3.81 -6.86 16.00
CA SER A 42 3.60 -7.68 17.21
C SER A 42 4.11 -9.12 17.10
N GLN A 43 4.30 -9.62 15.88
CA GLN A 43 4.81 -10.97 15.62
C GLN A 43 6.34 -11.02 15.52
N LEU A 44 7.02 -9.87 15.56
CA LEU A 44 8.47 -9.82 15.52
C LEU A 44 9.06 -10.09 16.91
N PRO A 45 10.29 -10.62 17.00
CA PRO A 45 11.01 -10.73 18.26
C PRO A 45 11.09 -9.36 18.96
N ARG A 46 11.14 -9.37 20.29
CA ARG A 46 11.34 -8.13 21.07
C ARG A 46 12.57 -7.38 20.57
N ASP A 47 12.48 -6.06 20.61
CA ASP A 47 13.56 -5.13 20.24
C ASP A 47 14.00 -5.19 18.76
N SER A 48 13.26 -5.87 17.89
CA SER A 48 13.54 -5.90 16.44
C SER A 48 13.19 -4.60 15.71
N VAL A 49 12.35 -3.74 16.30
CA VAL A 49 11.91 -2.48 15.70
C VAL A 49 12.42 -1.32 16.55
N GLN A 50 13.20 -0.44 15.94
CA GLN A 50 13.65 0.81 16.54
C GLN A 50 12.95 1.98 15.84
N TYR A 51 12.29 2.82 16.64
CA TYR A 51 11.61 4.02 16.16
C TYR A 51 12.52 5.24 16.28
N SER A 52 12.23 6.28 15.51
CA SER A 52 13.05 7.51 15.46
C SER A 52 14.49 7.28 14.96
N SER A 53 14.74 6.14 14.30
CA SER A 53 16.05 5.73 13.78
C SER A 53 16.21 6.09 12.30
N GLN A 54 16.07 7.37 11.96
CA GLN A 54 16.22 7.80 10.56
C GLN A 54 17.66 7.61 10.08
N LEU A 55 17.83 6.95 8.94
CA LEU A 55 19.13 6.75 8.31
C LEU A 55 19.64 8.05 7.68
N GLN A 56 20.90 8.40 7.94
CA GLN A 56 21.58 9.58 7.41
C GLN A 56 22.63 9.21 6.35
N ARG A 57 23.43 8.18 6.61
CA ARG A 57 24.57 7.81 5.74
C ARG A 57 24.77 6.30 5.67
N ILE A 58 25.18 5.84 4.49
CA ILE A 58 25.54 4.44 4.20
C ILE A 58 26.97 4.42 3.68
N GLU A 59 27.84 3.61 4.28
CA GLU A 59 29.23 3.46 3.87
C GLU A 59 29.61 1.98 3.78
N ALA A 60 30.31 1.60 2.71
CA ALA A 60 30.90 0.28 2.62
C ALA A 60 32.12 0.18 3.54
N SER A 61 32.16 -0.83 4.39
CA SER A 61 33.33 -1.16 5.20
C SER A 61 34.34 -1.96 4.37
N PRO A 62 35.65 -1.80 4.60
CA PRO A 62 36.69 -2.63 3.97
C PRO A 62 36.49 -4.14 4.18
N ASN A 63 35.73 -4.54 5.20
CA ASN A 63 35.53 -5.93 5.59
C ASN A 63 34.34 -6.59 4.85
N GLY A 64 33.67 -5.87 3.95
CA GLY A 64 32.48 -6.32 3.23
C GLY A 64 31.16 -6.05 3.95
N ASP A 65 31.20 -5.50 5.16
CA ASP A 65 30.01 -5.02 5.87
C ASP A 65 29.59 -3.62 5.37
N THR A 66 28.39 -3.21 5.74
CA THR A 66 27.84 -1.87 5.50
C THR A 66 27.66 -1.14 6.83
N LEU A 67 28.32 0.01 6.98
CA LEU A 67 28.14 0.92 8.10
C LEU A 67 26.96 1.85 7.81
N LEU A 68 26.01 1.89 8.74
CA LEU A 68 24.85 2.77 8.73
C LEU A 68 25.00 3.80 9.84
N GLU A 69 24.84 5.07 9.50
CA GLU A 69 24.84 6.16 10.46
C GLU A 69 23.45 6.80 10.48
N LEU A 70 22.88 6.89 11.67
CA LEU A 70 21.57 7.48 11.91
C LEU A 70 21.69 8.98 12.18
N VAL A 71 20.58 9.70 12.05
CA VAL A 71 20.52 11.16 12.26
C VAL A 71 20.94 11.58 13.68
N ASP A 72 20.76 10.71 14.67
CA ASP A 72 21.18 10.94 16.06
C ASP A 72 22.68 10.66 16.30
N GLY A 73 23.42 10.26 15.26
CA GLY A 73 24.84 9.90 15.32
C GLY A 73 25.11 8.44 15.71
N SER A 74 24.08 7.66 16.02
CA SER A 74 24.21 6.22 16.29
C SER A 74 24.70 5.48 15.05
N LYS A 75 25.51 4.43 15.25
CA LYS A 75 26.09 3.64 14.15
C LYS A 75 25.72 2.17 14.26
N LEU A 76 25.37 1.56 13.13
CA LEU A 76 25.02 0.15 13.01
C LEU A 76 25.89 -0.49 11.93
N LEU A 77 26.35 -1.72 12.16
CA LEU A 77 27.07 -2.51 11.17
C LEU A 77 26.17 -3.64 10.69
N ALA A 78 25.98 -3.75 9.38
CA ALA A 78 25.09 -4.73 8.77
C ALA A 78 25.76 -5.43 7.59
N ARG A 79 25.58 -6.75 7.48
CA ARG A 79 26.06 -7.52 6.31
C ARG A 79 25.20 -7.26 5.07
N ILE A 80 23.90 -7.08 5.28
CA ILE A 80 22.90 -6.84 4.23
C ILE A 80 21.97 -5.75 4.72
N VAL A 81 21.67 -4.79 3.84
CA VAL A 81 20.72 -3.71 4.08
C VAL A 81 19.62 -3.85 3.05
N ILE A 82 18.38 -3.98 3.51
CA ILE A 82 17.18 -3.99 2.66
C ILE A 82 16.44 -2.70 2.93
N GLU A 83 16.39 -1.83 1.94
CA GLU A 83 15.68 -0.56 2.05
C GLU A 83 14.18 -0.74 1.77
N CYS A 84 13.34 -0.24 2.67
CA CYS A 84 11.86 -0.29 2.59
C CYS A 84 11.21 1.02 3.09
N ASP A 85 11.88 2.16 2.90
CA ASP A 85 11.48 3.48 3.42
C ASP A 85 10.44 4.23 2.55
N GLY A 86 10.09 3.64 1.41
CA GLY A 86 8.88 3.95 0.65
C GLY A 86 9.05 5.03 -0.41
N ILE A 87 7.92 5.55 -0.89
CA ILE A 87 7.84 6.32 -2.15
C ILE A 87 8.67 7.63 -2.16
N ARG A 88 9.06 8.13 -0.98
CA ARG A 88 9.89 9.35 -0.82
C ARG A 88 11.31 9.04 -0.38
N SER A 89 11.78 7.83 -0.63
CA SER A 89 13.10 7.36 -0.26
C SER A 89 14.22 8.30 -0.75
N PRO A 90 15.06 8.83 0.15
CA PRO A 90 16.26 9.54 -0.24
C PRO A 90 17.29 8.65 -0.95
N ILE A 91 17.38 7.36 -0.57
CA ILE A 91 18.35 6.44 -1.19
C ILE A 91 17.89 6.03 -2.59
N ALA A 92 16.59 5.80 -2.81
CA ALA A 92 16.06 5.56 -4.15
C ALA A 92 16.35 6.74 -5.08
N LYS A 93 16.22 7.98 -4.59
CA LYS A 93 16.63 9.18 -5.35
C LYS A 93 18.13 9.17 -5.64
N TRP A 94 18.96 8.86 -4.64
CA TRP A 94 20.41 8.74 -4.81
C TRP A 94 20.79 7.64 -5.82
N MET A 95 20.07 6.52 -5.85
CA MET A 95 20.22 5.43 -6.82
C MET A 95 19.68 5.77 -8.22
N GLY A 96 19.09 6.96 -8.42
CA GLY A 96 18.59 7.43 -9.72
C GLY A 96 17.20 6.91 -10.10
N PHE A 97 16.39 6.44 -9.13
CA PHE A 97 15.00 6.10 -9.39
C PHE A 97 14.18 7.35 -9.76
N PRO A 98 13.20 7.22 -10.67
CA PRO A 98 12.38 8.35 -11.09
C PRO A 98 11.49 8.86 -9.94
N GLU A 99 11.18 10.15 -9.97
CA GLU A 99 10.25 10.75 -9.00
C GLU A 99 8.86 10.11 -9.10
N PRO A 100 8.20 9.87 -7.96
CA PRO A 100 6.90 9.25 -7.93
C PRO A 100 5.81 10.15 -8.51
N LYS A 101 4.89 9.55 -9.27
CA LYS A 101 3.71 10.23 -9.79
C LYS A 101 2.55 10.06 -8.81
N TYR A 102 2.00 11.17 -8.31
CA TYR A 102 0.84 11.15 -7.44
C TYR A 102 -0.42 10.73 -8.20
N VAL A 103 -1.17 9.75 -7.65
CA VAL A 103 -2.39 9.20 -8.27
C VAL A 103 -3.64 9.26 -7.39
N GLY A 104 -3.62 10.04 -6.30
CA GLY A 104 -4.81 10.42 -5.51
C GLY A 104 -5.17 9.49 -4.33
N LEU A 105 -5.55 10.09 -3.19
CA LEU A 105 -6.21 9.45 -2.04
C LEU A 105 -7.11 10.50 -1.36
N ALA A 106 -8.31 10.15 -0.88
CA ALA A 106 -9.05 10.99 0.07
C ALA A 106 -9.79 10.19 1.15
N SER A 107 -10.12 10.86 2.26
CA SER A 107 -10.89 10.32 3.38
C SER A 107 -12.34 10.82 3.32
N TYR A 108 -13.29 9.98 3.71
CA TYR A 108 -14.72 10.31 3.72
C TYR A 108 -15.31 9.94 5.10
N PRO A 109 -15.53 10.92 6.00
CA PRO A 109 -15.96 10.66 7.38
C PRO A 109 -17.42 10.19 7.50
N ASP A 110 -18.29 10.57 6.57
CA ASP A 110 -19.73 10.25 6.60
C ASP A 110 -20.13 9.11 5.64
N ALA A 111 -19.25 8.12 5.48
CA ALA A 111 -19.47 7.08 4.49
C ALA A 111 -20.65 6.18 4.87
N GLN A 112 -21.68 6.12 4.02
CA GLN A 112 -22.73 5.10 4.16
C GLN A 112 -22.11 3.72 3.97
N TYR A 113 -22.40 2.78 4.88
CA TYR A 113 -21.86 1.42 4.80
C TYR A 113 -22.53 0.64 3.65
N PHE A 114 -21.75 0.33 2.61
CA PHE A 114 -22.22 -0.40 1.42
C PHE A 114 -22.03 -1.92 1.50
N GLY A 115 -21.73 -2.47 2.69
CA GLY A 115 -21.39 -3.89 2.88
C GLY A 115 -19.95 -4.23 2.44
N PRO A 116 -19.48 -5.47 2.69
CA PRO A 116 -18.13 -5.89 2.29
C PRO A 116 -18.10 -6.17 0.78
N ARG A 117 -18.10 -5.12 -0.03
CA ARG A 117 -18.09 -5.20 -1.49
C ARG A 117 -16.93 -4.40 -2.05
N VAL A 118 -16.21 -5.02 -2.98
CA VAL A 118 -15.30 -4.31 -3.88
C VAL A 118 -16.16 -3.80 -5.03
N ASN A 119 -16.34 -2.48 -5.12
CA ASN A 119 -17.15 -1.87 -6.15
C ASN A 119 -16.23 -1.28 -7.21
N TYR A 120 -16.47 -1.64 -8.47
CA TYR A 120 -15.84 -1.01 -9.64
C TYR A 120 -16.93 -0.35 -10.47
N ILE A 121 -16.67 0.88 -10.91
CA ILE A 121 -17.53 1.65 -11.80
C ILE A 121 -16.74 1.91 -13.08
N TYR A 122 -17.26 1.40 -14.20
CA TYR A 122 -16.64 1.49 -15.51
C TYR A 122 -17.29 2.62 -16.30
N GLY A 123 -16.50 3.65 -16.58
CA GLY A 123 -16.87 4.78 -17.42
C GLY A 123 -16.00 4.90 -18.66
N ARG A 124 -16.34 5.89 -19.50
CA ARG A 124 -15.59 6.14 -20.73
C ARG A 124 -14.20 6.70 -20.36
N ARG A 125 -13.15 5.88 -20.55
CA ARG A 125 -11.73 6.17 -20.24
C ARG A 125 -11.39 6.33 -18.75
N LEU A 126 -12.30 5.98 -17.86
CA LEU A 126 -12.12 6.09 -16.41
C LEU A 126 -12.71 4.85 -15.71
N ARG A 127 -12.02 4.43 -14.65
CA ARG A 127 -12.49 3.43 -13.70
C ARG A 127 -12.43 4.04 -12.32
N ALA A 128 -13.55 4.04 -11.60
CA ALA A 128 -13.55 4.34 -10.18
C ALA A 128 -13.75 3.04 -9.41
N GLY A 129 -13.24 2.97 -8.20
CA GLY A 129 -13.60 1.87 -7.33
C GLY A 129 -13.50 2.26 -5.88
N PHE A 130 -14.24 1.53 -5.05
CA PHE A 130 -14.20 1.72 -3.62
C PHE A 130 -14.45 0.40 -2.88
N VAL A 131 -13.82 0.30 -1.70
CA VAL A 131 -13.82 -0.87 -0.83
C VAL A 131 -13.97 -0.38 0.61
N PRO A 132 -15.09 -0.69 1.28
CA PRO A 132 -15.21 -0.42 2.71
C PRO A 132 -14.12 -1.15 3.48
N VAL A 133 -13.42 -0.46 4.37
CA VAL A 133 -12.32 -0.99 5.19
C VAL A 133 -12.81 -1.27 6.61
N SER A 134 -13.70 -0.40 7.11
CA SER A 134 -14.39 -0.53 8.40
C SER A 134 -15.80 0.06 8.26
N PRO A 135 -16.67 0.01 9.29
CA PRO A 135 -17.99 0.64 9.22
C PRO A 135 -17.97 2.13 8.86
N THR A 136 -16.85 2.82 9.12
CA THR A 136 -16.71 4.28 8.95
C THR A 136 -15.61 4.69 7.97
N LYS A 137 -14.90 3.74 7.36
CA LYS A 137 -13.77 4.02 6.45
C LYS A 137 -13.93 3.30 5.13
N VAL A 138 -13.64 4.01 4.04
CA VAL A 138 -13.64 3.47 2.69
C VAL A 138 -12.30 3.79 2.01
N TYR A 139 -11.70 2.79 1.38
CA TYR A 139 -10.62 3.00 0.41
C TYR A 139 -11.25 3.21 -0.96
N TRP A 140 -10.82 4.22 -1.69
CA TRP A 140 -11.31 4.46 -3.04
C TRP A 140 -10.18 4.92 -3.95
N PHE A 141 -10.38 4.72 -5.24
CA PHE A 141 -9.45 5.15 -6.27
C PHE A 141 -10.21 5.57 -7.54
N ILE A 142 -9.54 6.40 -8.32
CA ILE A 142 -9.94 6.70 -9.70
C ILE A 142 -8.72 6.45 -10.57
N CYS A 143 -8.89 5.57 -11.56
CA CYS A 143 -7.90 5.27 -12.58
C CYS A 143 -8.37 5.83 -13.91
N PHE A 144 -7.48 6.54 -14.60
CA PHE A 144 -7.68 6.92 -15.99
C PHE A 144 -7.00 5.89 -16.89
N ASN A 145 -7.61 5.58 -18.03
CA ASN A 145 -6.96 4.71 -19.00
C ASN A 145 -5.80 5.47 -19.65
N SER A 146 -4.60 4.91 -19.56
CA SER A 146 -3.47 5.39 -20.35
C SER A 146 -3.74 5.15 -21.84
N PRO A 147 -3.39 6.10 -22.73
CA PRO A 147 -3.50 5.88 -24.18
C PRO A 147 -2.56 4.79 -24.68
N SER A 148 -1.51 4.45 -23.94
CA SER A 148 -0.62 3.31 -24.18
C SER A 148 -0.73 2.29 -23.05
N PRO A 149 -0.63 0.97 -23.32
CA PRO A 149 -0.37 -0.02 -22.29
C PRO A 149 0.89 0.36 -21.50
N GLY A 150 0.85 0.21 -20.18
CA GLY A 150 2.01 0.38 -19.30
C GLY A 150 2.88 -0.86 -19.28
#